data_AF-A0A8J2AU09-F1
#
_entry.id   AF-A0A8J2AU09-F1
#
_cell.length_a   1.000
_cell.length_b   1.000
_cell.length_c   1.000
_cell.angle_alpha   90.00
_cell.angle_beta   90.00
_cell.angle_gamma   90.00
#
_symmetry.space_group_name_H-M   'P 1'
#
loop_
_entity.id
_entity.type
_entity.pdbx_description
1 polymer ?
#
loop_
_entity_poly.entity_id
_entity_poly.type
_entity_poly.pdbx_seq_one_letter_code
_entity_poly.pdbx_strand_id
1 'polypeptide(L)'
;MADADLEKPTTSYQRSKDANLFRDPYPGVRPAGQSTSIFNDTAERDLQSDIYFPRPPTPPEQRKFRKNLVPGEIQIHHGLIDQQLPPDNFRYGMHSDKGETVARTFKDGLLLGIAEYNNKCAETVYKSTKMEPLGKTFVRGHVLPPETKAPTFNGFGKASADRQDGKLVIFPRGMMPDSKEHVEMYRFTHGNYGAGEQADRKYEWPEAAKNRDFRFGATEKDAGGEQGGVPGALWWDRGEDGKTQKTKIGTITLADYRDVTHDKLGKTRNYCQGSHPTPARGFGIVSAGANDTAAACMSGTYTDADNIPEENLGKCTIVGRRNVSEDPGRLYGVPSVRYDIPCPDLGKRGLADMQNYGDEVGAGPLLNPQRFEIRGIMDKDFLLRRDREETRAILKGSGYDFDNFDHLFDAALELFSDDIPLASLDAILYLHGSKVERKVESALRGS
;
A
#
# COMPACT_ATOMS: atom_id res chain seq x y z
N MET A 1 28.07 55.94 59.27
CA MET A 1 29.16 56.30 60.19
C MET A 1 30.44 56.41 59.39
N ALA A 2 30.60 57.54 58.73
CA ALA A 2 31.88 58.16 58.44
C ALA A 2 31.68 59.57 59.01
N ASP A 3 32.43 59.89 60.05
CA ASP A 3 32.33 61.18 60.72
C ASP A 3 32.65 62.26 59.69
N ALA A 4 31.64 63.06 59.34
CA ALA A 4 31.86 64.32 58.67
C ALA A 4 32.54 65.22 59.69
N ASP A 5 33.87 65.15 59.75
CA ASP A 5 34.69 66.17 60.36
C ASP A 5 34.24 67.50 59.77
N LEU A 6 33.45 68.25 60.55
CA LEU A 6 33.14 69.65 60.29
C LEU A 6 34.46 70.41 60.49
N GLU A 7 35.31 70.34 59.46
CA GLU A 7 36.54 71.10 59.37
C GLU A 7 36.21 72.57 59.59
N LYS A 8 36.87 73.17 60.59
CA LYS A 8 36.65 74.56 61.00
C LYS A 8 36.85 75.50 59.80
N PRO A 9 36.04 76.56 59.64
CA PRO A 9 36.16 77.48 58.51
C PRO A 9 37.56 78.10 58.48
N THR A 10 38.32 77.81 57.42
CA THR A 10 39.62 78.44 57.18
C THR A 10 39.39 79.79 56.50
N THR A 11 40.23 80.77 56.84
CA THR A 11 40.10 82.10 56.25
C THR A 11 40.76 82.13 54.86
N SER A 12 40.23 82.97 53.95
CA SER A 12 40.78 83.14 52.60
C SER A 12 42.29 83.41 52.57
N TYR A 13 42.77 84.15 53.56
CA TYR A 13 44.18 84.47 53.76
C TYR A 13 45.02 83.24 54.10
N GLN A 14 44.55 82.35 54.99
CA GLN A 14 45.27 81.13 55.34
C GLN A 14 45.37 80.19 54.13
N ARG A 15 44.28 79.97 53.41
CA ARG A 15 44.25 79.08 52.24
C ARG A 15 45.17 79.56 51.11
N SER A 16 45.21 80.87 50.86
CA SER A 16 46.09 81.45 49.83
C SER A 16 47.56 81.46 50.23
N LYS A 17 47.86 81.56 51.54
CA LYS A 17 49.20 81.38 52.10
C LYS A 17 49.66 79.93 51.98
N ASP A 18 48.82 78.95 52.34
CA ASP A 18 49.14 77.52 52.26
C ASP A 18 49.35 77.06 50.81
N ALA A 19 48.57 77.62 49.88
CA ALA A 19 48.74 77.37 48.45
C ALA A 19 49.88 78.21 47.80
N ASN A 20 50.68 78.94 48.60
CA ASN A 20 51.81 79.76 48.15
C ASN A 20 51.48 80.80 47.05
N LEU A 21 50.25 81.32 46.99
CA LEU A 21 49.88 82.31 45.97
C LEU A 21 50.55 83.68 46.19
N PHE A 22 50.95 83.99 47.42
CA PHE A 22 51.72 85.18 47.75
C PHE A 22 52.68 84.90 48.89
N ARG A 23 53.77 85.68 48.97
CA ARG A 23 54.76 85.58 50.04
C ARG A 23 54.53 86.72 51.02
N ASP A 24 54.16 86.38 52.25
CA ASP A 24 53.90 87.34 53.32
C ASP A 24 55.22 87.93 53.85
N PRO A 25 55.51 89.23 53.60
CA PRO A 25 56.79 89.82 53.95
C PRO A 25 56.95 90.03 55.47
N TYR A 26 55.86 90.02 56.26
CA TYR A 26 55.92 90.23 57.71
C TYR A 26 54.97 89.29 58.48
N PRO A 27 55.35 88.02 58.70
CA PRO A 27 54.48 86.98 59.27
C PRO A 27 54.00 87.24 60.71
N GLY A 28 54.69 88.12 61.45
CA GLY A 28 54.38 88.45 62.84
C GLY A 28 53.28 89.50 63.02
N VAL A 29 52.88 90.19 61.94
CA VAL A 29 51.83 91.21 61.98
C VAL A 29 50.55 90.64 61.38
N ARG A 30 49.46 90.64 62.15
CA ARG A 30 48.16 90.20 61.61
C ARG A 30 47.67 91.21 60.56
N PRO A 31 47.28 90.76 59.36
CA PRO A 31 46.76 91.67 58.35
C PRO A 31 45.47 92.32 58.85
N ALA A 32 45.38 93.65 58.71
CA ALA A 32 44.17 94.39 59.05
C ALA A 32 43.20 94.35 57.86
N GLY A 33 42.29 93.37 57.87
CA GLY A 33 41.26 93.21 56.85
C GLY A 33 40.23 92.15 57.26
N GLN A 34 38.99 92.29 56.80
CA GLN A 34 37.93 91.33 57.09
C GLN A 34 38.06 90.14 56.14
N SER A 35 38.65 89.03 56.60
CA SER A 35 38.70 87.80 55.81
C SER A 35 37.34 87.11 55.84
N THR A 36 36.74 86.87 54.67
CA THR A 36 35.51 86.10 54.56
C THR A 36 35.78 84.63 54.90
N SER A 37 34.87 84.01 55.66
CA SER A 37 34.89 82.57 55.88
C SER A 37 34.57 81.88 54.56
N ILE A 38 35.54 81.13 54.02
CA ILE A 38 35.31 80.33 52.82
C ILE A 38 34.77 78.98 53.29
N PHE A 39 33.53 78.67 52.94
CA PHE A 39 33.01 77.30 53.04
C PHE A 39 33.70 76.45 51.96
N ASN A 40 33.96 75.17 52.23
CA ASN A 40 34.60 74.26 51.27
C ASN A 40 33.68 73.88 50.08
N ASP A 41 32.98 74.86 49.52
CA ASP A 41 32.21 74.79 48.29
C ASP A 41 33.12 75.29 47.17
N THR A 42 33.74 74.34 46.47
CA THR A 42 34.51 74.62 45.26
C THR A 42 33.64 74.30 44.05
N ALA A 43 33.85 75.02 42.94
CA ALA A 43 33.13 74.73 41.70
C ALA A 43 33.29 73.27 41.24
N GLU A 44 34.41 72.63 41.58
CA GLU A 44 34.64 71.20 41.36
C GLU A 44 33.68 70.31 42.15
N ARG A 45 33.40 70.64 43.42
CA ARG A 45 32.46 69.90 44.29
C ARG A 45 31.02 70.00 43.79
N ASP A 46 30.65 71.17 43.28
CA ASP A 46 29.32 71.40 42.68
C ASP A 46 29.14 70.60 41.38
N LEU A 47 30.18 70.58 40.52
CA LEU A 47 30.18 69.82 39.26
C LEU A 47 30.20 68.30 39.48
N GLN A 48 30.91 67.84 40.52
CA GLN A 48 31.06 66.42 40.84
C GLN A 48 30.30 66.04 42.11
N SER A 49 29.04 66.49 42.20
CA SER A 49 28.18 66.19 43.34
C SER A 49 28.05 64.68 43.62
N ASP A 50 28.16 63.82 42.61
CA ASP A 50 28.11 62.36 42.80
C ASP A 50 29.29 61.80 43.62
N ILE A 51 30.46 62.45 43.59
CA ILE A 51 31.67 62.03 44.31
C ILE A 51 31.71 62.65 45.71
N TYR A 52 31.42 63.96 45.79
CA TYR A 52 31.56 64.72 47.04
C TYR A 52 30.29 64.70 47.90
N PHE A 53 29.12 64.52 47.29
CA PHE A 53 27.81 64.41 47.95
C PHE A 53 27.05 63.17 47.45
N PRO A 54 27.57 61.95 47.71
CA PRO A 54 26.96 60.74 47.19
C PRO A 54 25.52 60.60 47.69
N ARG A 55 24.59 60.40 46.76
CA ARG A 55 23.19 60.21 47.10
C ARG A 55 23.02 58.88 47.85
N PRO A 56 22.29 58.85 48.97
CA PRO A 56 22.01 57.60 49.65
C PRO A 56 21.25 56.66 48.70
N PRO A 57 21.62 55.36 48.62
CA PRO A 57 20.94 54.42 47.75
C PRO A 57 19.50 54.24 48.21
N THR A 58 18.59 54.00 47.27
CA THR A 58 17.20 53.75 47.59
C THR A 58 17.05 52.42 48.33
N PRO A 59 16.30 52.37 49.44
CA PRO A 59 16.03 51.13 50.16
C PRO A 59 15.41 50.06 49.23
N PRO A 60 15.78 48.77 49.41
CA PRO A 60 15.38 47.70 48.49
C PRO A 60 13.86 47.50 48.41
N GLU A 61 13.14 47.66 49.54
CA GLU A 61 11.68 47.50 49.60
C GLU A 61 10.92 48.58 48.83
N GLN A 62 11.46 49.79 48.76
CA GLN A 62 10.86 50.92 48.05
C GLN A 62 11.30 50.98 46.58
N ARG A 63 12.41 50.29 46.25
CA ARG A 63 12.98 50.27 44.89
C ARG A 63 11.98 49.75 43.86
N LYS A 64 11.13 48.77 44.22
CA LYS A 64 10.12 48.18 43.33
C LYS A 64 9.00 49.13 42.91
N PHE A 65 8.72 50.17 43.69
CA PHE A 65 7.68 51.16 43.39
C PHE A 65 8.23 52.42 42.72
N ARG A 66 9.55 52.57 42.68
CA ARG A 66 10.20 53.82 42.27
C ARG A 66 10.63 53.74 40.80
N LYS A 67 10.45 54.85 40.07
CA LYS A 67 10.82 54.99 38.65
C LYS A 67 12.33 55.23 38.44
N ASN A 68 13.17 54.42 39.07
CA ASN A 68 14.62 54.47 38.84
C ASN A 68 14.95 53.46 37.74
N LEU A 69 15.14 53.92 36.50
CA LEU A 69 15.47 53.05 35.37
C LEU A 69 16.98 52.85 35.30
N VAL A 70 17.43 51.61 35.39
CA VAL A 70 18.81 51.23 35.07
C VAL A 70 18.85 50.78 33.60
N PRO A 71 19.70 51.38 32.75
CA PRO A 71 19.85 50.93 31.36
C PRO A 71 20.24 49.45 31.30
N GLY A 72 19.49 48.65 30.52
CA GLY A 72 19.77 47.23 30.29
C GLY A 72 18.96 46.24 31.13
N GLU A 73 18.22 46.71 32.14
CA GLU A 73 17.30 45.84 32.91
C GLU A 73 15.90 45.77 32.28
N ILE A 74 15.26 44.61 32.39
CA ILE A 74 13.88 44.40 31.92
C ILE A 74 12.92 45.11 32.88
N GLN A 75 12.01 45.92 32.33
CA GLN A 75 10.98 46.59 33.12
C GLN A 75 9.87 45.62 33.49
N ILE A 76 9.75 45.33 34.79
CA ILE A 76 8.74 44.43 35.34
C ILE A 76 7.72 45.28 36.12
N HIS A 77 6.43 44.94 36.03
CA HIS A 77 5.39 45.59 36.84
C HIS A 77 5.65 45.37 38.33
N HIS A 78 5.41 46.39 39.17
CA HIS A 78 5.74 46.36 40.61
C HIS A 78 5.15 45.15 41.38
N GLY A 79 4.00 44.62 40.95
CA GLY A 79 3.39 43.42 41.52
C GLY A 79 4.01 42.08 41.10
N LEU A 80 4.84 42.05 40.05
CA LEU A 80 5.47 40.84 39.49
C LEU A 80 6.97 40.74 39.82
N ILE A 81 7.58 41.77 40.41
CA ILE A 81 9.01 41.81 40.74
C ILE A 81 9.40 40.73 41.75
N ASP A 82 8.50 40.43 42.70
CA ASP A 82 8.74 39.44 43.75
C ASP A 82 8.45 37.99 43.27
N GLN A 83 8.03 37.81 42.01
CA GLN A 83 7.73 36.49 41.45
C GLN A 83 9.01 35.71 41.15
N GLN A 84 9.14 34.51 41.73
CA GLN A 84 10.23 33.60 41.41
C GLN A 84 10.06 33.07 39.99
N LEU A 85 10.97 33.47 39.10
CA LEU A 85 11.04 32.91 37.76
C LEU A 85 11.49 31.44 37.83
N PRO A 86 11.01 30.59 36.90
CA PRO A 86 11.56 29.25 36.73
C PRO A 86 13.09 29.30 36.54
N PRO A 87 13.83 28.29 37.00
CA PRO A 87 15.28 28.24 36.82
C PRO A 87 15.64 28.25 35.32
N ASP A 88 16.83 28.70 34.96
CA ASP A 88 17.30 28.81 33.56
C ASP A 88 17.19 27.51 32.74
N ASN A 89 17.14 26.35 33.42
CA ASN A 89 16.96 25.04 32.79
C ASN A 89 15.50 24.76 32.36
N PHE A 90 14.54 25.57 32.81
CA PHE A 90 13.14 25.43 32.48
C PHE A 90 12.88 25.98 31.08
N ARG A 91 12.39 25.11 30.19
CA ARG A 91 12.04 25.47 28.82
C ARG A 91 10.54 25.69 28.72
N TYR A 92 10.15 26.86 28.22
CA TYR A 92 8.76 27.16 27.90
C TYR A 92 8.35 26.42 26.61
N GLY A 93 7.20 25.76 26.63
CA GLY A 93 6.64 25.06 25.47
C GLY A 93 5.94 23.75 25.82
N MET A 94 5.14 23.24 24.90
CA MET A 94 4.55 21.91 25.01
C MET A 94 5.62 20.87 24.73
N HIS A 95 5.95 20.05 25.72
CA HIS A 95 6.81 18.90 25.51
C HIS A 95 5.98 17.87 24.74
N SER A 96 6.43 17.48 23.56
CA SER A 96 5.90 16.26 22.96
C SER A 96 6.45 15.09 23.75
N ASP A 97 5.58 14.32 24.39
CA ASP A 97 5.94 12.99 24.82
C ASP A 97 6.44 12.27 23.58
N LYS A 98 7.74 11.91 23.58
CA LYS A 98 8.28 11.07 22.53
C LYS A 98 7.47 9.79 22.58
N GLY A 99 6.62 9.58 21.58
CA GLY A 99 5.77 8.40 21.48
C GLY A 99 6.59 7.11 21.40
N GLU A 100 5.94 6.03 21.01
CA GLU A 100 6.62 4.75 20.87
C GLU A 100 7.80 4.86 19.90
N THR A 101 8.96 4.39 20.36
CA THR A 101 10.16 4.37 19.52
C THR A 101 10.02 3.26 18.48
N VAL A 102 10.50 3.52 17.27
CA VAL A 102 10.53 2.53 16.18
C VAL A 102 11.25 1.24 16.61
N ALA A 103 12.25 1.35 17.48
CA ALA A 103 12.94 0.18 18.04
C ALA A 103 12.06 -0.68 18.96
N ARG A 104 11.07 -0.09 19.64
CA ARG A 104 10.11 -0.82 20.48
C ARG A 104 9.11 -1.57 19.63
N THR A 105 8.55 -0.92 18.60
CA THR A 105 7.61 -1.56 17.69
C THR A 105 8.22 -2.74 16.93
N PHE A 106 9.50 -2.67 16.55
CA PHE A 106 10.20 -3.83 15.97
C PHE A 106 10.48 -4.97 16.96
N LYS A 107 10.56 -4.67 18.26
CA LYS A 107 10.79 -5.68 19.31
C LYS A 107 9.49 -6.32 19.78
N ASP A 108 8.36 -5.64 19.61
CA ASP A 108 7.06 -6.16 19.98
C ASP A 108 6.74 -7.38 19.09
N GLY A 109 6.78 -8.57 19.70
CA GLY A 109 6.61 -9.87 19.04
C GLY A 109 7.86 -10.74 18.98
N LEU A 110 9.06 -10.19 19.19
CA LEU A 110 10.31 -10.95 19.32
C LEU A 110 10.49 -11.46 20.75
N LEU A 111 9.67 -12.43 21.12
CA LEU A 111 9.77 -13.10 22.40
C LEU A 111 10.78 -14.24 22.29
N LEU A 112 11.73 -14.30 23.21
CA LEU A 112 12.77 -15.32 23.22
C LEU A 112 12.75 -16.09 24.55
N GLY A 113 13.02 -17.40 24.48
CA GLY A 113 13.23 -18.26 25.65
C GLY A 113 11.97 -18.39 26.51
N ILE A 114 12.05 -17.95 27.76
CA ILE A 114 10.98 -18.13 28.76
C ILE A 114 9.72 -17.33 28.38
N ALA A 115 9.89 -16.12 27.85
CA ALA A 115 8.77 -15.27 27.46
C ALA A 115 7.98 -15.88 26.29
N GLU A 116 8.68 -16.47 25.32
CA GLU A 116 8.07 -17.19 24.20
C GLU A 116 7.31 -18.44 24.69
N TYR A 117 7.91 -19.20 25.61
CA TYR A 117 7.28 -20.38 26.19
C TYR A 117 6.00 -20.04 26.97
N ASN A 118 6.04 -18.98 27.78
CA ASN A 118 4.88 -18.52 28.54
C ASN A 118 3.76 -18.06 27.60
N ASN A 119 4.09 -17.34 26.53
CA ASN A 119 3.11 -16.95 25.52
C ASN A 119 2.53 -18.16 24.80
N LYS A 120 3.36 -19.13 24.39
CA LYS A 120 2.86 -20.39 23.81
C LYS A 120 1.92 -21.11 24.75
N CYS A 121 2.24 -21.18 26.04
CA CYS A 121 1.36 -21.77 27.06
C CYS A 121 0.01 -21.04 27.13
N ALA A 122 0.02 -19.71 27.17
CA ALA A 122 -1.21 -18.89 27.17
C ALA A 122 -2.02 -19.08 25.88
N GLU A 123 -1.35 -19.14 24.73
CA GLU A 123 -1.96 -19.31 23.41
C GLU A 123 -2.49 -20.72 23.14
N THR A 124 -2.10 -21.73 23.95
CA THR A 124 -2.63 -23.11 23.80
C THR A 124 -4.15 -23.19 23.94
N VAL A 125 -4.78 -22.21 24.58
CA VAL A 125 -6.24 -22.16 24.74
C VAL A 125 -6.93 -21.93 23.40
N TYR A 126 -6.30 -21.19 22.49
CA TYR A 126 -6.89 -20.79 21.22
C TYR A 126 -7.17 -21.96 20.29
N LYS A 127 -8.28 -21.86 19.56
CA LYS A 127 -8.75 -22.89 18.64
C LYS A 127 -7.80 -23.09 17.46
N SER A 128 -7.25 -22.01 16.89
CA SER A 128 -6.27 -22.06 15.81
C SER A 128 -5.02 -22.86 16.23
N THR A 129 -4.45 -22.54 17.39
CA THR A 129 -3.27 -23.23 17.94
C THR A 129 -3.50 -24.73 18.14
N LYS A 130 -4.73 -25.13 18.52
CA LYS A 130 -5.11 -26.54 18.67
C LYS A 130 -5.33 -27.26 17.33
N MET A 131 -5.92 -26.58 16.35
CA MET A 131 -6.29 -27.15 15.05
C MET A 131 -5.11 -27.22 14.07
N GLU A 132 -4.19 -26.26 14.16
CA GLU A 132 -3.11 -26.03 13.19
C GLU A 132 -1.73 -25.98 13.88
N PRO A 133 -1.34 -27.02 14.66
CA PRO A 133 -0.02 -27.04 15.26
C PRO A 133 1.07 -27.21 14.19
N LEU A 134 2.02 -26.29 14.11
CA LEU A 134 3.09 -26.34 13.11
C LEU A 134 3.90 -27.65 13.24
N GLY A 135 4.05 -28.37 12.12
CA GLY A 135 4.80 -29.63 12.05
C GLY A 135 4.12 -30.83 12.70
N LYS A 136 2.88 -30.69 13.20
CA LYS A 136 2.08 -31.79 13.75
C LYS A 136 0.72 -31.82 13.06
N THR A 137 0.11 -32.99 12.99
CA THR A 137 -1.27 -33.10 12.55
C THR A 137 -2.22 -32.74 13.69
N PHE A 138 -3.44 -32.37 13.34
CA PHE A 138 -4.49 -32.05 14.30
C PHE A 138 -4.80 -33.25 15.21
N VAL A 139 -4.63 -33.07 16.52
CA VAL A 139 -4.95 -34.08 17.53
C VAL A 139 -6.39 -33.89 18.01
N ARG A 140 -7.29 -34.79 17.59
CA ARG A 140 -8.73 -34.76 17.90
C ARG A 140 -9.09 -35.13 19.35
N GLY A 141 -8.11 -35.45 20.19
CA GLY A 141 -8.34 -35.83 21.60
C GLY A 141 -8.89 -37.24 21.82
N HIS A 142 -8.82 -38.13 20.83
CA HIS A 142 -9.25 -39.51 21.00
C HIS A 142 -8.30 -40.29 21.91
N VAL A 143 -8.85 -41.03 22.88
CA VAL A 143 -8.09 -41.96 23.72
C VAL A 143 -7.93 -43.27 22.95
N LEU A 144 -6.74 -43.48 22.39
CA LEU A 144 -6.40 -44.73 21.71
C LEU A 144 -6.14 -45.86 22.74
N PRO A 145 -6.45 -47.12 22.40
CA PRO A 145 -6.14 -48.28 23.25
C PRO A 145 -4.64 -48.33 23.63
N PRO A 146 -4.28 -48.83 24.82
CA PRO A 146 -2.89 -48.84 25.30
C PRO A 146 -1.95 -49.65 24.40
N GLU A 147 -2.47 -50.68 23.72
CA GLU A 147 -1.73 -51.53 22.79
C GLU A 147 -1.15 -50.75 21.59
N THR A 148 -1.77 -49.64 21.19
CA THR A 148 -1.30 -48.83 20.06
C THR A 148 -0.09 -47.96 20.41
N LYS A 149 0.24 -47.83 21.71
CA LYS A 149 1.42 -47.11 22.19
C LYS A 149 2.63 -48.03 22.38
N ALA A 150 2.44 -49.34 22.30
CA ALA A 150 3.53 -50.30 22.42
C ALA A 150 4.42 -50.26 21.16
N PRO A 151 5.75 -50.38 21.31
CA PRO A 151 6.68 -50.39 20.17
C PRO A 151 6.52 -51.60 19.25
N THR A 152 5.81 -52.65 19.69
CA THR A 152 5.49 -53.87 18.94
C THR A 152 4.16 -53.78 18.18
N PHE A 153 3.58 -52.59 18.07
CA PHE A 153 2.29 -52.41 17.40
C PHE A 153 2.43 -52.58 15.87
N ASN A 154 1.84 -53.65 15.33
CA ASN A 154 1.94 -54.04 13.92
C ASN A 154 1.05 -53.22 12.95
N GLY A 155 0.52 -52.07 13.40
CA GLY A 155 -0.27 -51.16 12.59
C GLY A 155 -1.79 -51.30 12.77
N PHE A 156 -2.51 -50.36 12.17
CA PHE A 156 -3.97 -50.30 12.20
C PHE A 156 -4.58 -51.01 10.99
N GLY A 157 -5.70 -51.72 11.19
CA GLY A 157 -6.46 -52.37 10.13
C GLY A 157 -6.53 -53.89 10.28
N LYS A 158 -7.41 -54.51 9.48
CA LYS A 158 -7.51 -55.98 9.42
C LYS A 158 -6.46 -56.49 8.45
N ALA A 159 -5.54 -57.35 8.91
CA ALA A 159 -4.60 -58.01 8.02
C ALA A 159 -5.36 -58.85 6.98
N SER A 160 -5.01 -58.68 5.70
CA SER A 160 -5.47 -59.55 4.62
C SER A 160 -4.93 -60.96 4.82
N ALA A 161 -5.66 -61.98 4.33
CA ALA A 161 -5.24 -63.37 4.44
C ALA A 161 -3.85 -63.63 3.78
N ASP A 162 -3.18 -64.68 4.25
CA ASP A 162 -1.80 -65.00 3.91
C ASP A 162 -1.52 -65.02 2.40
N ARG A 163 -0.38 -64.45 2.02
CA ARG A 163 0.08 -64.33 0.63
C ARG A 163 0.36 -65.73 0.06
N GLN A 164 -0.50 -66.22 -0.82
CA GLN A 164 -0.17 -67.41 -1.62
C GLN A 164 0.85 -67.05 -2.70
N ASP A 165 1.91 -67.86 -2.81
CA ASP A 165 2.95 -67.64 -3.81
C ASP A 165 2.43 -68.05 -5.20
N GLY A 166 2.15 -67.05 -6.05
CA GLY A 166 1.65 -67.27 -7.40
C GLY A 166 2.54 -68.19 -8.24
N LYS A 167 3.81 -68.34 -7.87
CA LYS A 167 4.75 -69.26 -8.52
C LYS A 167 4.31 -70.72 -8.41
N LEU A 168 3.72 -71.13 -7.29
CA LEU A 168 3.23 -72.51 -7.09
C LEU A 168 1.96 -72.79 -7.89
N VAL A 169 1.18 -71.74 -8.21
CA VAL A 169 0.00 -71.83 -9.08
C VAL A 169 0.41 -71.93 -10.54
N ILE A 170 1.40 -71.14 -10.98
CA ILE A 170 1.88 -71.15 -12.37
C ILE A 170 2.64 -72.45 -12.70
N PHE A 171 3.40 -72.98 -11.73
CA PHE A 171 4.22 -74.17 -11.93
C PHE A 171 3.85 -75.25 -10.90
N PRO A 172 2.77 -76.02 -11.13
CA PRO A 172 2.40 -77.09 -10.23
C PRO A 172 3.49 -78.17 -10.24
N ARG A 173 4.08 -78.42 -9.07
CA ARG A 173 5.08 -79.49 -8.89
C ARG A 173 4.37 -80.76 -8.41
N GLY A 174 4.67 -81.90 -9.04
CA GLY A 174 4.22 -83.22 -8.59
C GLY A 174 3.03 -83.81 -9.35
N MET A 175 2.67 -83.29 -10.52
CA MET A 175 1.69 -83.97 -11.39
C MET A 175 2.31 -85.25 -11.97
N MET A 176 1.64 -86.39 -11.77
CA MET A 176 2.05 -87.65 -12.38
C MET A 176 1.64 -87.64 -13.87
N PRO A 177 2.46 -88.19 -14.77
CA PRO A 177 2.10 -88.30 -16.18
C PRO A 177 0.92 -89.25 -16.39
N ASP A 178 0.16 -89.03 -17.47
CA ASP A 178 -1.02 -89.82 -17.81
C ASP A 178 -0.71 -91.32 -17.98
N SER A 179 -1.68 -92.16 -17.62
CA SER A 179 -1.58 -93.62 -17.79
C SER A 179 -1.48 -94.03 -19.26
N LYS A 180 -0.73 -95.10 -19.56
CA LYS A 180 -0.50 -95.59 -20.93
C LYS A 180 -1.80 -95.92 -21.67
N GLU A 181 -2.81 -96.42 -20.95
CA GLU A 181 -4.14 -96.73 -21.52
C GLU A 181 -4.88 -95.46 -21.95
N HIS A 182 -4.74 -94.36 -21.19
CA HIS A 182 -5.31 -93.07 -21.56
C HIS A 182 -4.65 -92.51 -22.81
N VAL A 183 -3.33 -92.67 -22.95
CA VAL A 183 -2.60 -92.20 -24.15
C VAL A 183 -3.06 -92.94 -25.41
N GLU A 184 -3.25 -94.26 -25.36
CA GLU A 184 -3.73 -95.04 -26.52
C GLU A 184 -5.18 -94.70 -26.90
N MET A 185 -6.06 -94.50 -25.91
CA MET A 185 -7.42 -94.03 -26.14
C MET A 185 -7.45 -92.66 -26.81
N TYR A 186 -6.59 -91.72 -26.38
CA TYR A 186 -6.48 -90.40 -26.98
C TYR A 186 -5.90 -90.42 -28.40
N ARG A 187 -4.98 -91.35 -28.70
CA ARG A 187 -4.49 -91.57 -30.08
C ARG A 187 -5.61 -91.98 -31.04
N PHE A 188 -6.48 -92.89 -30.62
CA PHE A 188 -7.58 -93.37 -31.46
C PHE A 188 -8.70 -92.32 -31.63
N THR A 189 -9.10 -91.65 -30.54
CA THR A 189 -10.25 -90.74 -30.54
C THR A 189 -9.93 -89.36 -31.11
N HIS A 190 -8.76 -88.81 -30.80
CA HIS A 190 -8.40 -87.43 -31.12
C HIS A 190 -7.18 -87.32 -32.05
N GLY A 191 -6.60 -88.45 -32.48
CA GLY A 191 -5.38 -88.45 -33.30
C GLY A 191 -4.18 -87.83 -32.57
N ASN A 192 -4.16 -87.87 -31.24
CA ASN A 192 -3.13 -87.24 -30.43
C ASN A 192 -1.89 -88.15 -30.32
N TYR A 193 -1.02 -88.08 -31.32
CA TYR A 193 0.25 -88.82 -31.37
C TYR A 193 1.38 -88.06 -30.68
N GLY A 194 2.34 -88.80 -30.12
CA GLY A 194 3.56 -88.20 -29.60
C GLY A 194 4.39 -87.55 -30.71
N ALA A 195 5.21 -86.57 -30.36
CA ALA A 195 6.08 -85.91 -31.33
C ALA A 195 7.05 -86.93 -31.96
N GLY A 196 6.95 -87.11 -33.29
CA GLY A 196 7.79 -88.03 -34.06
C GLY A 196 7.27 -89.47 -34.19
N GLU A 197 6.11 -89.79 -33.60
CA GLU A 197 5.47 -91.10 -33.79
C GLU A 197 4.73 -91.14 -35.14
N GLN A 198 4.97 -92.19 -35.91
CA GLN A 198 4.19 -92.44 -37.13
C GLN A 198 2.83 -93.05 -36.76
N ALA A 199 1.78 -92.63 -37.45
CA ALA A 199 0.44 -93.19 -37.26
C ALA A 199 0.43 -94.66 -37.70
N ASP A 200 0.24 -95.57 -36.75
CA ASP A 200 0.06 -96.97 -37.05
C ASP A 200 -1.37 -97.21 -37.56
N ARG A 201 -1.46 -97.55 -38.85
CA ARG A 201 -2.74 -97.79 -39.54
C ARG A 201 -3.25 -99.22 -39.39
N LYS A 202 -2.52 -100.07 -38.65
CA LYS A 202 -2.85 -101.49 -38.42
C LYS A 202 -3.08 -102.27 -39.73
N TYR A 203 -2.29 -101.98 -40.76
CA TYR A 203 -2.30 -102.77 -42.00
C TYR A 203 -1.59 -104.12 -41.79
N GLU A 204 -2.09 -105.18 -42.42
CA GLU A 204 -1.40 -106.46 -42.51
C GLU A 204 -0.29 -106.38 -43.58
N TRP A 205 0.93 -106.05 -43.15
CA TRP A 205 2.08 -105.92 -44.06
C TRP A 205 2.63 -107.30 -44.50
N PRO A 206 2.92 -107.50 -45.80
CA PRO A 206 3.61 -108.70 -46.28
C PRO A 206 5.04 -108.78 -45.71
N GLU A 207 5.52 -109.99 -45.45
CA GLU A 207 6.78 -110.22 -44.71
C GLU A 207 8.00 -109.50 -45.31
N ALA A 208 8.09 -109.38 -46.64
CA ALA A 208 9.20 -108.71 -47.33
C ALA A 208 9.29 -107.19 -47.06
N ALA A 209 8.16 -106.53 -46.78
CA ALA A 209 8.09 -105.09 -46.52
C ALA A 209 8.37 -104.73 -45.05
N LYS A 210 8.47 -105.72 -44.15
CA LYS A 210 8.88 -105.51 -42.76
C LYS A 210 10.38 -105.22 -42.61
N ASN A 211 11.17 -105.42 -43.68
CA ASN A 211 12.60 -105.12 -43.69
C ASN A 211 12.85 -103.64 -44.00
N ARG A 212 13.74 -102.99 -43.24
CA ARG A 212 13.97 -101.53 -43.27
C ARG A 212 14.57 -101.01 -44.59
N ASP A 213 15.26 -101.87 -45.34
CA ASP A 213 16.05 -101.45 -46.51
C ASP A 213 15.31 -101.57 -47.86
N PHE A 214 14.03 -101.92 -47.83
CA PHE A 214 13.20 -102.02 -49.03
C PHE A 214 12.86 -100.61 -49.59
N ARG A 215 13.24 -100.30 -50.85
CA ARG A 215 12.92 -99.01 -51.51
C ARG A 215 11.71 -99.13 -52.45
N PHE A 216 10.81 -98.16 -52.35
CA PHE A 216 9.60 -98.08 -53.16
C PHE A 216 9.84 -97.17 -54.40
N GLY A 217 9.35 -97.58 -55.59
CA GLY A 217 9.37 -96.78 -56.84
C GLY A 217 10.30 -97.30 -57.97
N ALA A 218 10.15 -96.78 -59.20
CA ALA A 218 10.95 -97.13 -60.40
C ALA A 218 11.85 -95.96 -60.89
N THR A 219 12.95 -96.21 -61.62
CA THR A 219 13.99 -95.19 -61.94
C THR A 219 14.59 -95.26 -63.36
N GLU A 220 14.84 -94.08 -63.98
CA GLU A 220 15.61 -93.86 -65.24
C GLU A 220 16.61 -92.67 -65.13
N LYS A 221 17.66 -92.65 -65.97
CA LYS A 221 18.83 -91.73 -65.93
C LYS A 221 19.08 -91.10 -67.31
N ASP A 222 19.21 -89.78 -67.45
CA ASP A 222 19.95 -89.16 -68.57
C ASP A 222 20.39 -87.71 -68.30
N ALA A 223 21.62 -87.39 -68.70
CA ALA A 223 22.34 -86.15 -68.48
C ALA A 223 23.00 -85.68 -69.79
N GLY A 224 22.66 -84.47 -70.24
CA GLY A 224 23.28 -83.76 -71.37
C GLY A 224 22.50 -83.90 -72.69
N GLY A 225 22.15 -82.83 -73.41
CA GLY A 225 22.33 -81.40 -73.21
C GLY A 225 21.66 -80.68 -74.38
N GLU A 226 21.01 -79.56 -74.11
CA GLU A 226 20.48 -78.67 -75.14
C GLU A 226 21.06 -77.28 -74.90
N GLN A 227 21.66 -76.70 -75.95
CA GLN A 227 21.73 -75.26 -76.29
C GLN A 227 23.14 -74.71 -76.61
N GLY A 228 23.29 -74.28 -77.87
CA GLY A 228 23.89 -72.98 -78.21
C GLY A 228 25.38 -72.89 -78.51
N GLY A 229 26.23 -73.75 -77.95
CA GLY A 229 27.65 -73.87 -78.30
C GLY A 229 28.42 -72.54 -78.48
N VAL A 230 29.36 -72.51 -79.43
CA VAL A 230 30.32 -71.41 -79.68
C VAL A 230 29.71 -70.16 -80.35
N PRO A 231 28.75 -70.25 -81.28
CA PRO A 231 28.18 -69.06 -81.95
C PRO A 231 27.42 -68.12 -81.01
N GLY A 232 26.79 -68.64 -79.95
CA GLY A 232 26.16 -67.82 -78.92
C GLY A 232 27.15 -66.97 -78.10
N ALA A 233 28.44 -67.28 -78.15
CA ALA A 233 29.47 -66.57 -77.38
C ALA A 233 30.09 -65.37 -78.13
N LEU A 234 30.09 -65.35 -79.46
CA LEU A 234 30.76 -64.32 -80.28
C LEU A 234 29.86 -63.12 -80.60
N TRP A 235 28.56 -63.35 -80.79
CA TRP A 235 27.58 -62.30 -81.06
C TRP A 235 26.60 -62.17 -79.90
N TRP A 236 27.13 -61.72 -78.77
CA TRP A 236 26.42 -61.52 -77.51
C TRP A 236 25.21 -60.56 -77.58
N ASP A 237 25.17 -59.67 -78.58
CA ASP A 237 24.03 -58.77 -78.79
C ASP A 237 22.81 -59.47 -79.43
N ARG A 238 22.96 -60.66 -80.06
CA ARG A 238 21.82 -61.43 -80.59
C ARG A 238 21.24 -62.33 -79.50
N GLY A 239 19.95 -62.16 -79.21
CA GLY A 239 19.21 -63.15 -78.39
C GLY A 239 18.94 -64.44 -79.16
N GLU A 240 18.31 -65.43 -78.50
CA GLU A 240 17.88 -66.71 -79.09
C GLU A 240 17.08 -66.54 -80.40
N ASP A 241 16.35 -65.42 -80.55
CA ASP A 241 15.51 -65.09 -81.72
C ASP A 241 16.23 -64.29 -82.83
N GLY A 242 17.54 -64.04 -82.74
CA GLY A 242 18.32 -63.37 -83.80
C GLY A 242 18.13 -61.85 -83.93
N LYS A 243 17.40 -61.19 -83.02
CA LYS A 243 17.32 -59.72 -82.92
C LYS A 243 18.31 -59.17 -81.88
N THR A 244 18.82 -57.95 -82.11
CA THR A 244 19.67 -57.25 -81.14
C THR A 244 18.85 -56.89 -79.91
N GLN A 245 19.13 -57.54 -78.76
CA GLN A 245 18.44 -57.22 -77.53
C GLN A 245 19.01 -55.95 -76.89
N LYS A 246 18.46 -54.79 -77.27
CA LYS A 246 18.60 -53.58 -76.45
C LYS A 246 17.76 -53.76 -75.18
N THR A 247 18.34 -54.36 -74.14
CA THR A 247 17.77 -54.31 -72.79
C THR A 247 18.15 -52.95 -72.16
N LYS A 248 17.47 -52.34 -71.18
CA LYS A 248 16.83 -52.86 -69.95
C LYS A 248 15.82 -51.83 -69.44
N ILE A 249 14.72 -52.28 -68.85
CA ILE A 249 14.03 -51.50 -67.82
C ILE A 249 15.00 -51.43 -66.64
N GLY A 250 15.56 -50.25 -66.40
CA GLY A 250 16.40 -49.97 -65.23
C GLY A 250 15.59 -49.29 -64.14
N THR A 251 16.04 -49.39 -62.89
CA THR A 251 15.47 -48.56 -61.83
C THR A 251 15.85 -47.11 -62.06
N ILE A 252 14.89 -46.19 -61.90
CA ILE A 252 15.10 -44.74 -62.09
C ILE A 252 16.30 -44.26 -61.27
N THR A 253 16.47 -44.79 -60.06
CA THR A 253 17.59 -44.51 -59.16
C THR A 253 18.98 -44.75 -59.78
N LEU A 254 19.12 -45.80 -60.59
CA LEU A 254 20.39 -46.11 -61.24
C LEU A 254 20.68 -45.16 -62.41
N ALA A 255 19.62 -44.74 -63.12
CA ALA A 255 19.73 -43.78 -64.21
C ALA A 255 20.11 -42.39 -63.67
N ASP A 256 19.45 -41.94 -62.59
CA ASP A 256 19.77 -40.66 -61.93
C ASP A 256 21.20 -40.66 -61.37
N TYR A 257 21.63 -41.76 -60.74
CA TYR A 257 23.02 -41.91 -60.27
C TYR A 257 24.02 -41.79 -61.43
N ARG A 258 23.74 -42.42 -62.57
CA ARG A 258 24.59 -42.35 -63.75
C ARG A 258 24.66 -40.94 -64.32
N ASP A 259 23.55 -40.22 -64.32
CA ASP A 259 23.43 -38.85 -64.82
C ASP A 259 24.22 -37.81 -64.01
N VAL A 260 24.45 -38.09 -62.73
CA VAL A 260 25.22 -37.24 -61.81
C VAL A 260 26.70 -37.59 -61.83
N THR A 261 27.00 -38.90 -61.90
CA THR A 261 28.38 -39.39 -61.77
C THR A 261 29.19 -39.30 -63.04
N HIS A 262 28.54 -39.47 -64.20
CA HIS A 262 29.22 -39.48 -65.49
C HIS A 262 29.06 -38.13 -66.19
N ASP A 263 30.17 -37.57 -66.68
CA ASP A 263 30.14 -36.35 -67.46
C ASP A 263 29.53 -36.61 -68.85
N LYS A 264 28.60 -35.74 -69.26
CA LYS A 264 27.92 -35.82 -70.55
C LYS A 264 28.52 -34.80 -71.52
N LEU A 265 28.80 -35.22 -72.74
CA LEU A 265 29.32 -34.32 -73.77
C LEU A 265 28.34 -33.18 -74.06
N GLY A 266 28.82 -31.93 -74.03
CA GLY A 266 28.04 -30.73 -74.35
C GLY A 266 27.07 -30.25 -73.26
N LYS A 267 27.09 -30.86 -72.07
CA LYS A 267 26.31 -30.41 -70.90
C LYS A 267 27.24 -30.09 -69.74
N THR A 268 26.85 -29.12 -68.91
CA THR A 268 27.52 -28.89 -67.63
C THR A 268 27.27 -30.07 -66.70
N ARG A 269 28.25 -30.35 -65.83
CA ARG A 269 28.16 -31.41 -64.84
C ARG A 269 27.00 -31.15 -63.88
N ASN A 270 26.16 -32.15 -63.66
CA ASN A 270 25.05 -32.05 -62.73
C ASN A 270 25.53 -32.28 -61.29
N TYR A 271 25.36 -31.29 -60.42
CA TYR A 271 25.78 -31.35 -59.02
C TYR A 271 24.64 -31.74 -58.05
N CYS A 272 23.52 -32.29 -58.53
CA CYS A 272 22.34 -32.64 -57.72
C CYS A 272 21.70 -31.46 -56.97
N GLN A 273 22.02 -30.24 -57.35
CA GLN A 273 21.34 -29.04 -56.86
C GLN A 273 20.08 -28.94 -57.72
N GLY A 274 18.93 -29.39 -57.20
CA GLY A 274 17.67 -29.44 -57.95
C GLY A 274 17.30 -28.11 -58.64
N SER A 275 16.23 -28.09 -59.44
CA SER A 275 15.77 -26.84 -60.04
C SER A 275 15.35 -25.86 -58.94
N HIS A 276 16.24 -24.93 -58.61
CA HIS A 276 15.84 -23.75 -57.87
C HIS A 276 14.96 -22.92 -58.82
N PRO A 277 13.75 -22.51 -58.43
CA PRO A 277 12.99 -21.56 -59.23
C PRO A 277 13.86 -20.31 -59.34
N THR A 278 14.44 -20.06 -60.51
CA THR A 278 15.23 -18.84 -60.72
C THR A 278 14.25 -17.69 -60.75
N PRO A 279 14.19 -16.83 -59.71
CA PRO A 279 13.42 -15.60 -59.84
C PRO A 279 14.05 -14.79 -60.98
N ALA A 280 13.28 -13.92 -61.64
CA ALA A 280 13.74 -13.08 -62.75
C ALA A 280 14.83 -12.04 -62.35
N ARG A 281 15.50 -12.23 -61.20
CA ARG A 281 16.51 -11.35 -60.62
C ARG A 281 17.89 -11.98 -60.79
N GLY A 282 18.89 -11.14 -61.07
CA GLY A 282 20.27 -11.57 -61.20
C GLY A 282 20.83 -12.24 -59.94
N PHE A 283 21.78 -13.17 -60.13
CA PHE A 283 22.51 -13.83 -59.05
C PHE A 283 23.47 -12.85 -58.35
N GLY A 284 23.66 -13.03 -57.04
CA GLY A 284 24.57 -12.21 -56.22
C GLY A 284 23.87 -11.56 -55.03
N ILE A 285 24.66 -11.03 -54.10
CA ILE A 285 24.16 -10.26 -52.96
C ILE A 285 24.03 -8.81 -53.43
N VAL A 286 22.81 -8.26 -53.41
CA VAL A 286 22.64 -6.82 -53.63
C VAL A 286 23.30 -6.05 -52.50
N SER A 287 24.03 -4.99 -52.82
CA SER A 287 24.44 -4.00 -51.83
C SER A 287 23.17 -3.38 -51.27
N ALA A 288 22.70 -3.88 -50.13
CA ALA A 288 21.60 -3.27 -49.41
C ALA A 288 22.07 -1.90 -48.91
N GLY A 289 21.76 -0.84 -49.66
CA GLY A 289 21.75 0.50 -49.08
C GLY A 289 20.74 0.47 -47.94
N ALA A 290 21.07 1.10 -46.81
CA ALA A 290 20.07 1.36 -45.79
C ALA A 290 18.87 2.04 -46.48
N ASN A 291 17.68 1.49 -46.29
CA ASN A 291 16.45 2.07 -46.87
C ASN A 291 16.13 3.43 -46.26
N ASP A 292 16.78 3.75 -45.14
CA ASP A 292 16.60 4.99 -44.41
C ASP A 292 17.51 6.07 -45.00
N THR A 293 16.86 7.03 -45.64
CA THR A 293 17.50 8.25 -46.10
C THR A 293 17.97 9.06 -44.88
N ALA A 294 19.08 9.79 -44.99
CA ALA A 294 19.58 10.66 -43.90
C ALA A 294 18.52 11.63 -43.34
N ALA A 295 17.58 12.08 -44.19
CA ALA A 295 16.43 12.87 -43.76
C ALA A 295 15.48 12.12 -42.80
N ALA A 296 15.21 10.83 -43.07
CA ALA A 296 14.39 9.99 -42.21
C ALA A 296 15.07 9.73 -40.85
N CYS A 297 16.40 9.65 -40.82
CA CYS A 297 17.15 9.52 -39.57
C CYS A 297 17.09 10.81 -38.71
N MET A 298 17.03 11.99 -39.34
CA MET A 298 16.93 13.27 -38.61
C MET A 298 15.52 13.51 -38.07
N SER A 299 14.49 13.20 -38.86
CA SER A 299 13.10 13.40 -38.44
C SER A 299 12.58 12.29 -37.53
N GLY A 300 13.20 11.12 -37.56
CA GLY A 300 12.63 9.91 -36.97
C GLY A 300 11.34 9.49 -37.67
N THR A 301 10.89 8.27 -37.39
CA THR A 301 9.55 7.79 -37.73
C THR A 301 8.78 7.61 -36.43
N TYR A 302 8.37 8.73 -35.85
CA TYR A 302 7.55 8.75 -34.65
C TYR A 302 6.10 8.44 -35.01
N THR A 303 5.43 7.69 -34.15
CA THR A 303 3.98 7.53 -34.28
C THR A 303 3.29 8.80 -33.79
N ASP A 304 2.03 9.01 -34.17
CA ASP A 304 1.26 10.17 -33.67
C ASP A 304 1.20 10.19 -32.14
N ALA A 305 1.28 9.04 -31.48
CA ALA A 305 1.33 8.94 -30.02
C ALA A 305 2.64 9.49 -29.43
N ASP A 306 3.77 9.27 -30.10
CA ASP A 306 5.09 9.75 -29.64
C ASP A 306 5.26 11.26 -29.84
N ASN A 307 4.50 11.84 -30.79
CA ASN A 307 4.51 13.27 -31.09
C ASN A 307 3.66 14.10 -30.10
N ILE A 308 2.85 13.46 -29.25
CA ILE A 308 2.03 14.15 -28.25
C ILE A 308 2.90 14.51 -27.04
N PRO A 309 2.80 15.74 -26.51
CA PRO A 309 3.50 16.12 -25.27
C PRO A 309 3.13 15.22 -24.09
N GLU A 310 4.06 15.01 -23.17
CA GLU A 310 3.79 14.20 -21.97
C GLU A 310 2.59 14.72 -21.15
N GLU A 311 1.77 13.80 -20.66
CA GLU A 311 0.54 14.10 -19.91
C GLU A 311 0.78 14.83 -18.57
N ASN A 312 1.94 14.60 -17.97
CA ASN A 312 2.37 15.17 -16.70
C ASN A 312 2.80 16.64 -16.79
N LEU A 313 2.82 17.23 -17.99
CA LEU A 313 3.31 18.58 -18.18
C LEU A 313 2.35 19.59 -17.51
N GLY A 314 2.83 20.25 -16.46
CA GLY A 314 2.05 21.23 -15.69
C GLY A 314 1.00 20.64 -14.74
N LYS A 315 0.96 19.31 -14.55
CA LYS A 315 0.01 18.63 -13.64
C LYS A 315 0.71 17.59 -12.78
N CYS A 316 0.33 17.49 -11.51
CA CYS A 316 0.78 16.39 -10.67
C CYS A 316 -0.04 15.13 -10.98
N THR A 317 0.58 14.12 -11.58
CA THR A 317 -0.06 12.82 -11.92
C THR A 317 0.13 11.76 -10.81
N ILE A 318 0.86 12.09 -9.74
CA ILE A 318 1.11 11.20 -8.60
C ILE A 318 -0.19 10.97 -7.83
N VAL A 319 -0.60 9.71 -7.69
CA VAL A 319 -1.80 9.31 -6.93
C VAL A 319 -1.70 9.87 -5.50
N GLY A 320 -2.78 10.51 -5.04
CA GLY A 320 -2.83 11.19 -3.73
C GLY A 320 -2.38 12.66 -3.74
N ARG A 321 -1.77 13.15 -4.83
CA ARG A 321 -1.39 14.57 -5.00
C ARG A 321 -1.96 15.20 -6.28
N ARG A 322 -2.86 14.49 -6.95
CA ARG A 322 -3.49 14.95 -8.19
C ARG A 322 -4.42 16.12 -7.90
N ASN A 323 -4.40 17.12 -8.76
CA ASN A 323 -5.37 18.20 -8.72
C ASN A 323 -6.64 17.81 -9.52
N VAL A 324 -7.32 16.77 -9.03
CA VAL A 324 -8.58 16.27 -9.59
C VAL A 324 -9.61 16.31 -8.48
N SER A 325 -10.70 17.03 -8.70
CA SER A 325 -11.86 17.12 -7.81
C SER A 325 -13.04 16.44 -8.47
N GLU A 326 -13.79 15.62 -7.71
CA GLU A 326 -15.07 15.04 -8.15
C GLU A 326 -16.18 16.11 -8.16
N ASP A 327 -16.10 17.10 -7.25
CA ASP A 327 -17.08 18.16 -7.06
C ASP A 327 -16.44 19.54 -7.35
N PRO A 328 -16.59 20.11 -8.55
CA PRO A 328 -15.93 21.37 -8.92
C PRO A 328 -16.34 22.57 -8.04
N GLY A 329 -17.55 22.54 -7.46
CA GLY A 329 -18.07 23.59 -6.59
C GLY A 329 -17.74 23.41 -5.11
N ARG A 330 -17.12 22.29 -4.71
CA ARG A 330 -16.79 22.02 -3.32
C ARG A 330 -15.49 22.71 -2.93
N LEU A 331 -15.58 23.59 -1.94
CA LEU A 331 -14.42 24.21 -1.33
C LEU A 331 -13.76 23.21 -0.37
N TYR A 332 -12.49 22.90 -0.60
CA TYR A 332 -11.72 22.02 0.27
C TYR A 332 -11.16 22.81 1.45
N GLY A 333 -11.61 22.50 2.66
CA GLY A 333 -11.19 23.14 3.90
C GLY A 333 -12.15 22.83 5.05
N VAL A 334 -11.88 23.40 6.22
CA VAL A 334 -12.79 23.36 7.37
C VAL A 334 -13.40 24.76 7.52
N PRO A 335 -14.73 24.92 7.40
CA PRO A 335 -15.36 26.22 7.58
C PRO A 335 -15.24 26.68 9.04
N SER A 336 -15.21 28.00 9.26
CA SER A 336 -15.17 28.57 10.61
C SER A 336 -16.43 28.27 11.41
N VAL A 337 -17.59 28.30 10.75
CA VAL A 337 -18.87 27.85 11.30
C VAL A 337 -19.21 26.49 10.72
N ARG A 338 -19.38 25.49 11.57
CA ARG A 338 -19.48 24.08 11.18
C ARG A 338 -20.91 23.63 10.92
N TYR A 339 -21.54 24.25 9.93
CA TYR A 339 -22.83 23.78 9.39
C TYR A 339 -22.73 22.39 8.74
N ASP A 340 -21.51 21.93 8.43
CA ASP A 340 -21.22 20.63 7.83
C ASP A 340 -21.38 19.46 8.82
N ILE A 341 -21.40 19.72 10.13
CA ILE A 341 -21.54 18.71 11.17
C ILE A 341 -22.83 18.95 11.97
N PRO A 342 -23.56 17.88 12.35
CA PRO A 342 -24.70 18.03 13.26
C PRO A 342 -24.25 18.59 14.61
N CYS A 343 -24.94 19.65 15.06
CA CYS A 343 -24.74 20.20 16.40
C CYS A 343 -24.95 19.13 17.47
N PRO A 344 -24.00 18.92 18.40
CA PRO A 344 -24.21 18.03 19.54
C PRO A 344 -25.40 18.47 20.41
N ASP A 345 -26.09 17.51 21.01
CA ASP A 345 -27.12 17.81 22.01
C ASP A 345 -26.53 18.66 23.15
N LEU A 346 -27.27 19.64 23.65
CA LEU A 346 -26.82 20.57 24.69
C LEU A 346 -26.25 19.85 25.94
N GLY A 347 -26.79 18.69 26.32
CA GLY A 347 -26.31 17.89 27.46
C GLY A 347 -25.04 17.08 27.19
N LYS A 348 -24.66 16.89 25.92
CA LYS A 348 -23.45 16.18 25.48
C LYS A 348 -22.34 17.16 25.05
N ARG A 349 -22.66 18.45 24.92
CA ARG A 349 -21.70 19.48 24.55
C ARG A 349 -20.69 19.66 25.68
N GLY A 350 -19.40 19.61 25.33
CA GLY A 350 -18.33 19.83 26.29
C GLY A 350 -18.34 21.27 26.81
N LEU A 351 -18.01 21.46 28.09
CA LEU A 351 -17.84 22.79 28.69
C LEU A 351 -16.74 23.63 28.00
N ALA A 352 -15.76 22.97 27.39
CA ALA A 352 -14.64 23.59 26.68
C ALA A 352 -14.78 23.49 25.15
N ASP A 353 -16.00 23.27 24.64
CA ASP A 353 -16.24 23.26 23.20
C ASP A 353 -16.18 24.70 22.65
N MET A 354 -15.14 24.98 21.86
CA MET A 354 -14.86 26.29 21.26
C MET A 354 -15.40 26.41 19.83
N GLN A 355 -16.05 25.36 19.30
CA GLN A 355 -16.55 25.35 17.94
C GLN A 355 -17.98 25.86 17.87
N ASN A 356 -18.25 26.70 16.87
CA ASN A 356 -19.60 27.15 16.53
C ASN A 356 -20.20 26.23 15.45
N TYR A 357 -21.38 25.66 15.72
CA TYR A 357 -22.10 24.73 14.82
C TYR A 357 -23.24 25.41 14.04
N GLY A 358 -23.29 26.74 14.06
CA GLY A 358 -24.38 27.52 13.48
C GLY A 358 -25.60 27.66 14.39
N ASP A 359 -25.49 27.24 15.65
CA ASP A 359 -26.53 27.31 16.68
C ASP A 359 -26.39 28.53 17.61
N GLU A 360 -25.27 29.24 17.52
CA GLU A 360 -24.98 30.41 18.34
C GLU A 360 -25.71 31.66 17.85
N VAL A 361 -26.10 32.51 18.80
CA VAL A 361 -26.78 33.78 18.52
C VAL A 361 -25.74 34.88 18.27
N GLY A 362 -26.09 35.87 17.46
CA GLY A 362 -25.25 37.05 17.25
C GLY A 362 -25.05 37.87 18.53
N ALA A 363 -24.06 38.77 18.52
CA ALA A 363 -23.74 39.62 19.68
C ALA A 363 -24.89 40.56 20.10
N GLY A 364 -25.74 40.99 19.15
CA GLY A 364 -26.85 41.90 19.43
C GLY A 364 -27.90 41.33 20.39
N PRO A 365 -28.53 40.18 20.07
CA PRO A 365 -29.47 39.53 20.98
C PRO A 365 -28.83 39.10 22.31
N LEU A 366 -27.54 38.74 22.34
CA LEU A 366 -26.85 38.43 23.60
C LEU A 366 -26.76 39.64 24.55
N LEU A 367 -26.55 40.85 24.01
CA LEU A 367 -26.53 42.08 24.79
C LEU A 367 -27.94 42.53 25.20
N ASN A 368 -28.93 42.24 24.35
CA ASN A 368 -30.33 42.63 24.53
C ASN A 368 -31.24 41.38 24.46
N PRO A 369 -31.23 40.53 25.50
CA PRO A 369 -31.94 39.26 25.49
C PRO A 369 -33.46 39.48 25.42
N GLN A 370 -34.16 38.57 24.75
CA GLN A 370 -35.62 38.64 24.70
C GLN A 370 -36.23 38.33 26.07
N ARG A 371 -37.43 38.87 26.33
CA ARG A 371 -38.14 38.67 27.60
C ARG A 371 -38.37 37.18 27.95
N PHE A 372 -38.39 36.31 26.95
CA PHE A 372 -38.63 34.88 27.09
C PHE A 372 -37.38 34.07 27.43
N GLU A 373 -36.18 34.62 27.25
CA GLU A 373 -34.92 33.95 27.60
C GLU A 373 -34.80 33.70 29.11
N ILE A 374 -35.38 34.58 29.93
CA ILE A 374 -35.48 34.39 31.39
C ILE A 374 -36.24 33.11 31.75
N ARG A 375 -37.14 32.66 30.86
CA ARG A 375 -37.91 31.42 31.01
C ARG A 375 -37.25 30.22 30.31
N GLY A 376 -36.05 30.40 29.76
CA GLY A 376 -35.30 29.38 29.05
C GLY A 376 -35.75 29.15 27.59
N ILE A 377 -36.55 30.05 27.01
CA ILE A 377 -36.94 29.99 25.60
C ILE A 377 -35.96 30.86 24.81
N MET A 378 -35.23 30.24 23.88
CA MET A 378 -34.20 30.90 23.08
C MET A 378 -34.77 31.45 21.77
N ASP A 379 -34.10 32.42 21.14
CA ASP A 379 -34.50 32.98 19.84
C ASP A 379 -34.68 31.91 18.74
N LYS A 380 -33.80 30.89 18.74
CA LYS A 380 -33.89 29.75 17.83
C LYS A 380 -35.23 29.01 17.91
N ASP A 381 -35.87 29.00 19.08
CA ASP A 381 -37.14 28.29 19.28
C ASP A 381 -38.29 29.02 18.59
N PHE A 382 -38.20 30.34 18.38
CA PHE A 382 -39.16 31.09 17.58
C PHE A 382 -38.95 30.90 16.07
N LEU A 383 -37.70 30.72 15.65
CA LEU A 383 -37.29 30.45 14.28
C LEU A 383 -37.55 29.00 13.84
N LEU A 384 -37.69 28.06 14.79
CA LEU A 384 -37.98 26.67 14.50
C LEU A 384 -39.29 26.54 13.69
N ARG A 385 -39.17 25.97 12.50
CA ARG A 385 -40.31 25.69 11.61
C ARG A 385 -41.07 24.47 12.15
N ARG A 386 -42.37 24.63 12.37
CA ARG A 386 -43.25 23.66 13.01
C ARG A 386 -44.45 23.35 12.15
N ASP A 387 -45.10 22.22 12.44
CA ASP A 387 -46.31 21.80 11.76
C ASP A 387 -47.50 22.73 12.08
N ARG A 388 -48.48 22.72 11.19
CA ARG A 388 -49.70 23.53 11.30
C ARG A 388 -50.48 23.28 12.58
N GLU A 389 -50.59 22.03 13.00
CA GLU A 389 -51.35 21.66 14.21
C GLU A 389 -50.61 22.11 15.48
N GLU A 390 -49.29 21.93 15.52
CA GLU A 390 -48.44 22.31 16.65
C GLU A 390 -48.43 23.84 16.84
N THR A 391 -48.23 24.60 15.75
CA THR A 391 -48.26 26.07 15.77
C THR A 391 -49.61 26.59 16.24
N ARG A 392 -50.72 26.01 15.78
CA ARG A 392 -52.06 26.36 16.24
C ARG A 392 -52.25 26.08 17.73
N ALA A 393 -51.74 24.96 18.23
CA ALA A 393 -51.83 24.60 19.64
C ALA A 393 -51.04 25.56 20.53
N ILE A 394 -49.82 25.96 20.12
CA ILE A 394 -48.98 26.92 20.83
C ILE A 394 -49.65 28.30 20.90
N LEU A 395 -50.19 28.79 19.78
CA LEU A 395 -50.88 30.09 19.73
C LEU A 395 -52.15 30.10 20.59
N LYS A 396 -52.96 29.04 20.50
CA LYS A 396 -54.15 28.90 21.35
C LYS A 396 -53.79 28.80 22.84
N GLY A 397 -52.73 28.06 23.17
CA GLY A 397 -52.23 27.93 24.54
C GLY A 397 -51.66 29.24 25.11
N SER A 398 -51.15 30.14 24.27
CA SER A 398 -50.70 31.47 24.65
C SER A 398 -51.83 32.51 24.77
N GLY A 399 -53.08 32.13 24.49
CA GLY A 399 -54.24 33.00 24.59
C GLY A 399 -54.59 33.76 23.30
N TYR A 400 -53.92 33.43 22.18
CA TYR A 400 -54.25 33.98 20.86
C TYR A 400 -55.12 32.98 20.09
N ASP A 401 -56.40 33.30 19.90
CA ASP A 401 -57.29 32.56 19.00
C ASP A 401 -57.49 33.37 17.72
N PHE A 402 -57.02 32.83 16.59
CA PHE A 402 -57.08 33.49 15.30
C PHE A 402 -58.15 32.83 14.42
N ASP A 403 -59.21 33.57 14.10
CA ASP A 403 -60.27 33.09 13.19
C ASP A 403 -59.75 32.78 11.77
N ASN A 404 -58.72 33.52 11.32
CA ASN A 404 -58.10 33.38 9.99
C ASN A 404 -56.71 32.74 10.05
N PHE A 405 -56.49 31.79 10.96
CA PHE A 405 -55.18 31.13 11.13
C PHE A 405 -54.67 30.49 9.84
N ASP A 406 -55.54 29.84 9.08
CA ASP A 406 -55.16 29.10 7.87
C ASP A 406 -54.54 30.02 6.81
N HIS A 407 -55.17 31.17 6.56
CA HIS A 407 -54.63 32.19 5.66
C HIS A 407 -53.34 32.86 6.16
N LEU A 408 -53.12 32.89 7.48
CA LEU A 408 -51.86 33.36 8.06
C LEU A 408 -50.74 32.34 7.89
N PHE A 409 -51.06 31.05 8.05
CA PHE A 409 -50.12 29.97 7.86
C PHE A 409 -49.71 29.85 6.39
N ASP A 410 -50.66 29.91 5.46
CA ASP A 410 -50.39 29.87 4.02
C ASP A 410 -49.51 31.07 3.58
N ALA A 411 -49.80 32.26 4.09
CA ALA A 411 -48.97 33.44 3.83
C ALA A 411 -47.55 33.32 4.46
N ALA A 412 -47.42 32.60 5.58
CA ALA A 412 -46.12 32.33 6.18
C ALA A 412 -45.31 31.32 5.35
N LEU A 413 -45.96 30.34 4.71
CA LEU A 413 -45.33 29.41 3.78
C LEU A 413 -44.76 30.13 2.56
N GLU A 414 -45.53 31.06 1.98
CA GLU A 414 -45.08 31.89 0.84
C GLU A 414 -43.80 32.68 1.15
N LEU A 415 -43.62 33.11 2.41
CA LEU A 415 -42.49 33.92 2.83
C LEU A 415 -41.15 33.16 2.79
N PHE A 416 -41.17 31.84 3.00
CA PHE A 416 -39.97 31.01 2.93
C PHE A 416 -39.63 30.57 1.51
N SER A 417 -40.58 30.62 0.57
CA SER A 417 -40.38 30.19 -0.83
C SER A 417 -39.83 28.76 -0.97
N ASP A 418 -39.99 27.94 0.08
CA ASP A 418 -39.67 26.53 0.10
C ASP A 418 -41.01 25.79 0.15
N ASP A 419 -41.27 24.83 -0.75
CA ASP A 419 -42.51 24.04 -0.83
C ASP A 419 -42.72 23.06 0.36
N ILE A 420 -42.16 23.40 1.53
CA ILE A 420 -42.18 22.61 2.76
C ILE A 420 -43.32 23.16 3.65
N PRO A 421 -44.29 22.33 4.09
CA PRO A 421 -45.45 22.76 4.87
C PRO A 421 -45.13 23.07 6.35
N LEU A 422 -43.99 23.72 6.61
CA LEU A 422 -43.51 24.09 7.94
C LEU A 422 -43.30 25.61 8.02
N ALA A 423 -43.94 26.25 9.00
CA ALA A 423 -43.83 27.68 9.25
C ALA A 423 -43.22 27.96 10.63
N SER A 424 -42.43 29.02 10.76
CA SER A 424 -41.91 29.47 12.06
C SER A 424 -42.91 30.37 12.78
N LEU A 425 -42.82 30.42 14.12
CA LEU A 425 -43.67 31.31 14.92
C LEU A 425 -43.34 32.78 14.64
N ASP A 426 -42.08 33.09 14.41
CA ASP A 426 -41.61 34.44 14.09
C ASP A 426 -42.26 34.99 12.81
N ALA A 427 -42.33 34.18 11.74
CA ALA A 427 -42.97 34.58 10.49
C ALA A 427 -44.47 34.86 10.67
N ILE A 428 -45.16 34.04 11.47
CA ILE A 428 -46.59 34.21 11.76
C ILE A 428 -46.82 35.49 12.57
N LEU A 429 -46.00 35.74 13.59
CA LEU A 429 -46.09 36.95 14.43
C LEU A 429 -45.79 38.21 13.61
N TYR A 430 -44.79 38.17 12.74
CA TYR A 430 -44.45 39.25 11.81
C TYR A 430 -45.61 39.57 10.86
N LEU A 431 -46.19 38.55 10.21
CA LEU A 431 -47.33 38.73 9.31
C LEU A 431 -48.57 39.22 10.04
N HIS A 432 -48.82 38.75 11.27
CA HIS A 432 -49.90 39.25 12.09
C HIS A 432 -49.68 40.71 12.48
N GLY A 433 -48.47 41.09 12.93
CA GLY A 433 -48.09 42.46 13.26
C GLY A 433 -48.32 43.40 12.09
N SER A 434 -47.80 43.06 10.90
CA SER A 434 -47.99 43.87 9.69
C SER A 434 -49.46 44.01 9.28
N LYS A 435 -50.30 42.98 9.47
CA LYS A 435 -51.76 43.07 9.23
C LYS A 435 -52.43 44.03 10.22
N VAL A 436 -52.03 44.02 11.49
CA VAL A 436 -52.53 44.95 12.50
C VAL A 436 -52.11 46.38 12.17
N GLU A 437 -50.85 46.60 11.82
CA GLU A 437 -50.33 47.91 11.41
C GLU A 437 -51.08 48.47 10.20
N ARG A 438 -51.30 47.66 9.15
CA ARG A 438 -52.10 48.08 7.99
C ARG A 438 -53.55 48.40 8.35
N LYS A 439 -54.17 47.65 9.26
CA LYS A 439 -55.52 47.95 9.74
C LYS A 439 -55.55 49.29 10.48
N VAL A 440 -54.61 49.51 11.38
CA VAL A 440 -54.46 50.76 12.13
C VAL A 440 -54.20 51.93 11.17
N GLU A 441 -53.33 51.76 10.20
CA GLU A 441 -53.04 52.77 9.17
C GLU A 441 -54.28 53.08 8.33
N SER A 442 -55.05 52.07 7.91
CA SER A 442 -56.31 52.28 7.17
C SER A 442 -57.37 52.99 8.01
N ALA A 443 -57.41 52.74 9.32
CA ALA A 443 -58.32 53.42 10.26
C ALA A 443 -57.90 54.87 10.51
N LEU A 444 -56.59 55.14 10.60
CA LEU A 444 -56.03 56.49 10.76
C LEU A 444 -56.14 57.34 9.48
N ARG A 445 -56.08 56.71 8.29
CA ARG A 445 -56.32 57.38 7.01
C ARG A 445 -57.81 57.55 6.68
N GLY A 446 -58.68 56.82 7.37
CA GLY A 446 -60.14 56.84 7.21
C GLY A 446 -60.89 57.74 8.20
N SER A 447 -60.18 58.38 9.14
CA SER A 447 -60.64 59.51 9.96
C SER A 447 -60.05 60.81 9.45
#